data_AF-A0A5B7YFA0-F1
#
_entry.id   AF-A0A5B7YFA0-F1
#
_cell.length_a   1.000
_cell.length_b   1.000
_cell.length_c   1.000
_cell.angle_alpha   90.00
_cell.angle_beta   90.00
_cell.angle_gamma   90.00
#
_symmetry.space_group_name_H-M   'P 1'
#
loop_
_entity.id
_entity.type
_entity.pdbx_description
1 polymer ?
#
loop_
_entity_poly.entity_id
_entity_poly.type
_entity_poly.pdbx_seq_one_letter_code
_entity_poly.pdbx_strand_id
1 'polypeptide(L)'
;MEQIKHKKITKVLLEERAEQLLRAHFQAASLMNESLSIDKESLEAEELLQTLERQYRYGICGHLHEGEMLPDDFSDMRVYSALEELYAGYPFNAFDDNSLGLIETITLAAQARHELVIHDGISMRDLFDLDDDFTYTSGEIELRELAAIADMSVQSVRNDISKNAKSLKFRSSGGKHYTSVTEAKNWLSQRNSFKPTINFIELNKREQAESLLYIPVAKDGSYFTSKCRMTRGYQVGEKGNEQYFESFIEARNHLLFMTQAKWRRPNEKGNFGIVSAAEWKFVPKEEVLKN
;
A
#
# COMPACT_ATOMS: atom_id res chain seq x y z
N MET A 1 -2.53 6.62 -19.09
CA MET A 1 -1.27 6.88 -18.37
C MET A 1 -0.65 5.56 -17.95
N GLU A 2 0.67 5.47 -17.93
CA GLU A 2 1.38 4.29 -17.43
C GLU A 2 1.32 4.30 -15.90
N GLN A 3 0.86 3.21 -15.28
CA GLN A 3 0.74 3.11 -13.83
C GLN A 3 2.11 3.19 -13.16
N ILE A 4 2.23 4.04 -12.14
CA ILE A 4 3.45 4.11 -11.33
C ILE A 4 3.66 2.82 -10.54
N LYS A 5 4.90 2.34 -10.51
CA LYS A 5 5.25 1.15 -9.73
C LYS A 5 5.25 1.44 -8.25
N HIS A 6 4.64 0.57 -7.44
CA HIS A 6 4.53 0.75 -5.99
C HIS A 6 5.88 0.99 -5.31
N LYS A 7 6.92 0.27 -5.76
CA LYS A 7 8.30 0.44 -5.23
C LYS A 7 8.92 1.83 -5.47
N LYS A 8 8.36 2.62 -6.39
CA LYS A 8 8.80 4.00 -6.68
C LYS A 8 8.04 5.03 -5.84
N ILE A 9 6.95 4.63 -5.18
CA ILE A 9 6.18 5.51 -4.31
C ILE A 9 6.95 5.66 -3.01
N THR A 10 7.55 6.83 -2.82
CA THR A 10 8.29 7.20 -1.61
C THR A 10 7.60 8.40 -0.96
N LYS A 11 7.92 8.67 0.32
CA LYS A 11 7.42 9.87 1.00
C LYS A 11 7.75 11.15 0.22
N VAL A 12 9.00 11.25 -0.26
CA VAL A 12 9.47 12.38 -1.07
C VAL A 12 8.61 12.54 -2.34
N LEU A 13 8.26 11.45 -3.01
CA LEU A 13 7.41 11.53 -4.20
C LEU A 13 5.97 11.96 -3.86
N LEU A 14 5.42 11.53 -2.71
CA LEU A 14 4.10 11.98 -2.26
C LEU A 14 4.11 13.47 -1.94
N GLU A 15 5.15 13.96 -1.26
CA GLU A 15 5.39 15.38 -0.96
C GLU A 15 5.47 16.20 -2.26
N GLU A 16 6.34 15.81 -3.19
CA GLU A 16 6.49 16.47 -4.49
C GLU A 16 5.15 16.52 -5.24
N ARG A 17 4.38 15.42 -5.22
CA ARG A 17 3.10 15.35 -5.92
C ARG A 17 2.02 16.23 -5.28
N ALA A 18 1.95 16.27 -3.95
CA ALA A 18 1.03 17.15 -3.24
C ALA A 18 1.30 18.62 -3.57
N GLU A 19 2.57 19.04 -3.53
CA GLU A 19 2.99 20.39 -3.86
C GLU A 19 2.71 20.76 -5.33
N GLN A 20 3.00 19.84 -6.28
CA GLN A 20 2.73 20.06 -7.69
C GLN A 20 1.23 20.24 -7.97
N LEU A 21 0.38 19.38 -7.39
CA LEU A 21 -1.07 19.43 -7.60
C LEU A 21 -1.66 20.75 -7.10
N LEU A 22 -1.29 21.17 -5.89
CA LEU A 22 -1.80 22.41 -5.31
C LEU A 22 -1.27 23.64 -6.02
N ARG A 23 0.02 23.68 -6.37
CA ARG A 23 0.57 24.77 -7.17
C ARG A 23 -0.19 24.93 -8.48
N ALA A 24 -0.51 23.83 -9.17
CA ALA A 24 -1.30 23.86 -10.38
C ALA A 24 -2.73 24.36 -10.13
N HIS A 25 -3.35 23.92 -9.03
CA HIS A 25 -4.68 24.36 -8.62
C HIS A 25 -4.71 25.87 -8.33
N PHE A 26 -3.75 26.39 -7.56
CA PHE A 26 -3.63 27.82 -7.26
C PHE A 26 -3.33 28.64 -8.51
N GLN A 27 -2.46 28.15 -9.40
CA GLN A 27 -2.23 28.80 -10.69
C GLN A 27 -3.53 28.88 -11.51
N ALA A 28 -4.29 27.79 -11.59
CA ALA A 28 -5.59 27.77 -12.25
C ALA A 28 -6.59 28.75 -11.60
N ALA A 29 -6.66 28.78 -10.27
CA ALA A 29 -7.54 29.70 -9.53
C ALA A 29 -7.12 31.17 -9.71
N SER A 30 -5.82 31.46 -9.72
CA SER A 30 -5.30 32.82 -9.93
C SER A 30 -5.61 33.36 -11.33
N LEU A 31 -5.60 32.48 -12.36
CA LEU A 31 -6.08 32.80 -13.70
C LEU A 31 -7.59 33.09 -13.75
N MET A 32 -8.34 32.58 -12.76
CA MET A 32 -9.80 32.74 -12.62
C MET A 32 -10.21 33.85 -11.65
N ASN A 33 -9.24 34.64 -11.15
CA ASN A 33 -9.42 35.89 -10.41
C ASN A 33 -9.82 35.75 -8.92
N GLU A 34 -8.87 35.30 -8.08
CA GLU A 34 -8.90 35.49 -6.62
C GLU A 34 -7.48 35.62 -6.04
N SER A 35 -7.31 36.50 -5.06
CA SER A 35 -6.06 36.67 -4.30
C SER A 35 -5.96 35.61 -3.20
N LEU A 36 -5.24 34.52 -3.46
CA LEU A 36 -4.95 33.49 -2.47
C LEU A 36 -3.67 33.84 -1.70
N SER A 37 -3.69 33.66 -0.37
CA SER A 37 -2.57 33.96 0.53
C SER A 37 -1.66 32.75 0.72
N ILE A 38 -0.34 32.97 0.74
CA ILE A 38 0.72 31.94 0.83
C ILE A 38 0.54 30.99 2.04
N ASP A 39 0.09 31.48 3.19
CA ASP A 39 -0.09 30.65 4.40
C ASP A 39 -1.18 29.57 4.22
N LYS A 40 -2.17 29.81 3.35
CA LYS A 40 -3.24 28.84 3.05
C LYS A 40 -2.73 27.71 2.15
N GLU A 41 -1.80 28.01 1.23
CA GLU A 41 -1.22 27.02 0.32
C GLU A 41 -0.42 25.94 1.08
N SER A 42 0.34 26.34 2.11
CA SER A 42 1.14 25.42 2.92
C SER A 42 0.26 24.47 3.76
N LEU A 43 -0.87 24.95 4.27
CA LEU A 43 -1.77 24.15 5.11
C LEU A 43 -2.50 23.09 4.26
N GLU A 44 -2.99 23.47 3.09
CA GLU A 44 -3.67 22.54 2.17
C GLU A 44 -2.71 21.46 1.62
N ALA A 45 -1.42 21.79 1.45
CA ALA A 45 -0.40 20.83 1.02
C ALA A 45 -0.11 19.76 2.06
N GLU A 46 -0.07 20.15 3.32
CA GLU A 46 0.10 19.22 4.41
C GLU A 46 -1.11 18.28 4.53
N GLU A 47 -2.33 18.81 4.43
CA GLU A 47 -3.56 17.99 4.47
C GLU A 47 -3.60 16.99 3.31
N LEU A 48 -3.34 17.43 2.07
CA LEU A 48 -3.27 16.55 0.90
C LEU A 48 -2.21 15.46 1.08
N LEU A 49 -1.00 15.82 1.54
CA LEU A 49 0.06 14.86 1.80
C LEU A 49 -0.38 13.81 2.83
N GLN A 50 -0.98 14.24 3.94
CA GLN A 50 -1.46 13.33 4.97
C GLN A 50 -2.54 12.39 4.41
N THR A 51 -3.47 12.88 3.60
CA THR A 51 -4.48 12.06 2.92
C THR A 51 -3.84 11.04 1.97
N LEU A 52 -2.89 11.47 1.13
CA LEU A 52 -2.14 10.59 0.23
C LEU A 52 -1.40 9.48 1.00
N GLU A 53 -0.75 9.84 2.12
CA GLU A 53 -0.02 8.92 2.96
C GLU A 53 -0.94 7.88 3.64
N ARG A 54 -2.07 8.31 4.21
CA ARG A 54 -3.07 7.41 4.81
C ARG A 54 -3.59 6.42 3.77
N GLN A 55 -3.96 6.92 2.59
CA GLN A 55 -4.54 6.13 1.50
C GLN A 55 -3.51 5.20 0.85
N TYR A 56 -2.25 5.63 0.76
CA TYR A 56 -1.13 4.76 0.34
C TYR A 56 -0.94 3.60 1.32
N ARG A 57 -0.88 3.87 2.63
CA ARG A 57 -0.73 2.82 3.66
C ARG A 57 -1.91 1.86 3.66
N TYR A 58 -3.12 2.39 3.62
CA TYR A 58 -4.34 1.61 3.58
C TYR A 58 -4.42 0.76 2.31
N GLY A 59 -4.42 1.39 1.12
CA GLY A 59 -4.64 0.72 -0.15
C GLY A 59 -3.49 -0.19 -0.57
N ILE A 60 -2.32 0.42 -0.77
CA ILE A 60 -1.15 -0.23 -1.36
C ILE A 60 -0.43 -1.11 -0.33
N CYS A 61 -0.20 -0.61 0.88
CA CYS A 61 0.50 -1.39 1.89
C CYS A 61 -0.42 -2.37 2.64
N GLY A 62 -1.74 -2.19 2.58
CA GLY A 62 -2.71 -3.05 3.26
C GLY A 62 -2.71 -2.88 4.77
N HIS A 63 -2.23 -1.76 5.29
CA HIS A 63 -2.11 -1.52 6.73
C HIS A 63 -3.37 -0.87 7.27
N LEU A 64 -3.97 -1.47 8.29
CA LEU A 64 -5.09 -0.90 9.02
C LEU A 64 -4.63 -0.58 10.44
N HIS A 65 -4.53 0.71 10.75
CA HIS A 65 -4.28 1.23 12.09
C HIS A 65 -5.50 1.99 12.57
N GLU A 66 -5.70 1.98 13.89
CA GLU A 66 -6.80 2.73 14.50
C GLU A 66 -6.72 4.22 14.16
N GLY A 67 -7.84 4.81 13.72
CA GLY A 67 -7.94 6.25 13.45
C GLY A 67 -7.13 6.77 12.25
N GLU A 68 -6.51 5.91 11.45
CA GLU A 68 -5.75 6.32 10.25
C GLU A 68 -6.61 6.52 8.99
N MET A 69 -7.94 6.59 9.11
CA MET A 69 -8.84 6.89 8.00
C MET A 69 -9.86 7.93 8.42
N LEU A 70 -10.07 8.94 7.58
CA LEU A 70 -11.08 9.96 7.79
C LEU A 70 -12.31 9.70 6.91
N PRO A 71 -13.51 10.19 7.29
CA PRO A 71 -14.75 9.96 6.53
C PRO A 71 -14.64 10.40 5.07
N ASP A 72 -13.97 11.52 4.82
CA ASP A 72 -13.91 12.15 3.51
C ASP A 72 -12.72 11.70 2.65
N ASP A 73 -11.82 10.86 3.18
CA ASP A 73 -10.59 10.48 2.46
C ASP A 73 -10.89 9.90 1.05
N PHE A 74 -11.92 9.06 0.92
CA PHE A 74 -12.28 8.46 -0.37
C PHE A 74 -12.91 9.45 -1.35
N SER A 75 -13.63 10.46 -0.87
CA SER A 75 -14.15 11.54 -1.71
C SER A 75 -13.03 12.48 -2.13
N ASP A 76 -12.16 12.85 -1.20
CA ASP A 76 -11.04 13.76 -1.43
C ASP A 76 -10.07 13.15 -2.45
N MET A 77 -9.70 11.89 -2.29
CA MET A 77 -8.86 11.17 -3.26
C MET A 77 -9.46 11.13 -4.66
N ARG A 78 -10.79 11.00 -4.79
CA ARG A 78 -11.47 11.06 -6.10
C ARG A 78 -11.34 12.45 -6.72
N VAL A 79 -11.49 13.51 -5.93
CA VAL A 79 -11.28 14.89 -6.38
C VAL A 79 -9.84 15.10 -6.81
N TYR A 80 -8.87 14.73 -5.97
CA TYR A 80 -7.44 14.89 -6.27
C TYR A 80 -6.99 14.08 -7.48
N SER A 81 -7.52 12.86 -7.66
CA SER A 81 -7.25 12.05 -8.85
C SER A 81 -7.79 12.72 -10.12
N ALA A 82 -8.97 13.35 -10.07
CA ALA A 82 -9.52 14.07 -11.21
C ALA A 82 -8.73 15.36 -11.51
N LEU A 83 -8.26 16.06 -10.48
CA LEU A 83 -7.38 17.22 -10.63
C LEU A 83 -6.02 16.82 -11.20
N GLU A 84 -5.46 15.68 -10.80
CA GLU A 84 -4.21 15.16 -11.38
C GLU A 84 -4.37 14.93 -12.88
N GLU A 85 -5.47 14.30 -13.30
CA GLU A 85 -5.76 14.11 -14.73
C GLU A 85 -5.94 15.44 -15.47
N LEU A 86 -6.66 16.39 -14.87
CA LEU A 86 -6.90 17.71 -15.45
C LEU A 86 -5.60 18.51 -15.64
N TYR A 87 -4.73 18.53 -14.64
CA TYR A 87 -3.50 19.33 -14.64
C TYR A 87 -2.30 18.65 -15.32
N ALA A 88 -2.41 17.36 -15.65
CA ALA A 88 -1.48 16.68 -16.54
C ALA A 88 -1.56 17.20 -17.99
N GLY A 89 -2.70 17.77 -18.40
CA GLY A 89 -2.90 18.31 -19.73
C GLY A 89 -2.42 19.74 -19.92
N TYR A 90 -2.37 20.16 -21.20
CA TYR A 90 -2.24 21.57 -21.57
C TYR A 90 -3.49 22.34 -21.10
N PRO A 91 -3.37 23.57 -20.54
CA PRO A 91 -2.19 24.46 -20.54
C PRO A 91 -1.26 24.33 -19.33
N PHE A 92 -1.59 23.51 -18.34
CA PHE A 92 -0.86 23.49 -17.07
C PHE A 92 0.43 22.70 -17.17
N ASN A 93 0.39 21.50 -17.78
CA ASN A 93 1.52 20.57 -17.85
C ASN A 93 2.26 20.49 -16.50
N ALA A 94 1.50 20.40 -15.41
CA ALA A 94 1.99 20.66 -14.06
C ALA A 94 2.93 19.57 -13.52
N PHE A 95 2.96 18.42 -14.20
CA PHE A 95 3.69 17.24 -13.78
C PHE A 95 4.80 16.93 -14.76
N ASP A 96 5.97 16.66 -14.22
CA ASP A 96 7.06 16.02 -14.92
C ASP A 96 6.67 14.55 -15.21
N ASP A 97 6.77 14.17 -16.47
CA ASP A 97 6.15 12.98 -17.14
C ASP A 97 6.45 11.61 -16.48
N ASN A 98 7.28 11.55 -15.42
CA ASN A 98 7.76 10.32 -14.79
C ASN A 98 6.83 9.70 -13.72
N SER A 99 5.79 10.41 -13.27
CA SER A 99 4.90 9.99 -12.16
C SER A 99 3.43 10.30 -12.39
N LEU A 100 3.00 10.51 -13.64
CA LEU A 100 1.59 10.70 -13.98
C LEU A 100 0.73 9.54 -13.48
N GLY A 101 -0.39 9.86 -12.84
CA GLY A 101 -1.34 8.89 -12.31
C GLY A 101 -0.95 8.31 -10.94
N LEU A 102 -0.14 9.01 -10.14
CA LEU A 102 0.21 8.58 -8.78
C LEU A 102 -1.03 8.56 -7.89
N ILE A 103 -1.78 9.66 -7.89
CA ILE A 103 -2.98 9.81 -7.06
C ILE A 103 -4.06 8.85 -7.55
N GLU A 104 -4.22 8.72 -8.86
CA GLU A 104 -5.13 7.73 -9.44
C GLU A 104 -4.76 6.29 -9.01
N THR A 105 -3.47 5.93 -9.06
CA THR A 105 -3.00 4.60 -8.65
C THR A 105 -3.30 4.32 -7.17
N ILE A 106 -3.03 5.29 -6.29
CA ILE A 106 -3.34 5.16 -4.85
C ILE A 106 -4.85 5.03 -4.64
N THR A 107 -5.64 5.87 -5.30
CA THR A 107 -7.12 5.85 -5.21
C THR A 107 -7.70 4.51 -5.61
N LEU A 108 -7.29 3.99 -6.77
CA LEU A 108 -7.75 2.71 -7.30
C LEU A 108 -7.33 1.53 -6.40
N ALA A 109 -6.11 1.57 -5.84
CA ALA A 109 -5.64 0.55 -4.91
C ALA A 109 -6.41 0.60 -3.57
N ALA A 110 -6.73 1.79 -3.06
CA ALA A 110 -7.54 1.98 -1.86
C ALA A 110 -8.99 1.49 -2.06
N GLN A 111 -9.59 1.72 -3.23
CA GLN A 111 -10.91 1.19 -3.58
C GLN A 111 -10.93 -0.34 -3.59
N ALA A 112 -9.99 -0.98 -4.31
CA ALA A 112 -9.86 -2.45 -4.27
C ALA A 112 -9.61 -2.97 -2.85
N ARG A 113 -8.81 -2.27 -2.05
CA ARG A 113 -8.55 -2.66 -0.66
C ARG A 113 -9.82 -2.60 0.17
N HIS A 114 -10.63 -1.57 0.02
CA HIS A 114 -11.85 -1.42 0.79
C HIS A 114 -12.84 -2.56 0.53
N GLU A 115 -13.01 -2.96 -0.73
CA GLU A 115 -13.77 -4.15 -1.10
C GLU A 115 -13.23 -5.42 -0.40
N LEU A 116 -11.91 -5.59 -0.33
CA LEU A 116 -11.27 -6.72 0.40
C LEU A 116 -11.48 -6.66 1.92
N VAL A 117 -11.39 -5.47 2.52
CA VAL A 117 -11.54 -5.25 3.97
C VAL A 117 -12.96 -5.62 4.41
N ILE A 118 -13.97 -5.10 3.70
CA ILE A 118 -15.38 -5.39 3.99
C ILE A 118 -15.69 -6.86 3.73
N HIS A 119 -15.20 -7.43 2.62
CA HIS A 119 -15.36 -8.86 2.33
C HIS A 119 -14.74 -9.76 3.42
N ASP A 120 -13.66 -9.32 4.06
CA ASP A 120 -13.02 -10.05 5.17
C ASP A 120 -13.74 -9.89 6.51
N GLY A 121 -14.85 -9.15 6.53
CA GLY A 121 -15.66 -8.92 7.73
C GLY A 121 -14.99 -7.99 8.73
N ILE A 122 -14.05 -7.16 8.28
CA ILE A 122 -13.36 -6.18 9.12
C ILE A 122 -14.28 -4.96 9.26
N SER A 123 -14.68 -4.66 10.49
CA SER A 123 -15.55 -3.53 10.83
C SER A 123 -14.81 -2.20 10.69
N MET A 124 -15.35 -1.29 9.87
CA MET A 124 -14.80 0.06 9.72
C MET A 124 -15.15 0.92 10.94
N ARG A 125 -16.31 0.67 11.54
CA ARG A 125 -16.72 1.29 12.80
C ARG A 125 -15.73 0.99 13.93
N ASP A 126 -15.32 -0.27 14.08
CA ASP A 126 -14.43 -0.66 15.17
C ASP A 126 -12.99 -0.17 14.96
N LEU A 127 -12.57 0.04 13.70
CA LEU A 127 -11.21 0.48 13.37
C LEU A 127 -11.05 2.00 13.32
N PHE A 128 -12.06 2.70 12.81
CA PHE A 128 -11.94 4.10 12.42
C PHE A 128 -13.05 4.98 12.98
N ASP A 129 -13.99 4.42 13.74
CA ASP A 129 -15.22 5.10 14.18
C ASP A 129 -16.02 5.68 12.99
N LEU A 130 -15.98 4.98 11.86
CA LEU A 130 -16.71 5.34 10.64
C LEU A 130 -17.93 4.44 10.49
N ASP A 131 -19.05 4.98 10.00
CA ASP A 131 -20.19 4.14 9.64
C ASP A 131 -19.81 3.19 8.50
N ASP A 132 -20.28 1.94 8.54
CA ASP A 132 -19.88 0.91 7.57
C ASP A 132 -20.32 1.23 6.12
N ASP A 133 -21.21 2.20 5.93
CA ASP A 133 -21.67 2.71 4.64
C ASP A 133 -21.01 4.03 4.20
N PHE A 134 -20.01 4.54 4.94
CA PHE A 134 -19.32 5.79 4.59
C PHE A 134 -18.72 5.76 3.17
N THR A 135 -18.35 4.56 2.69
CA THR A 135 -18.05 4.29 1.29
C THR A 135 -18.75 3.00 0.86
N TYR A 136 -19.61 3.09 -0.15
CA TYR A 136 -20.34 1.94 -0.67
C TYR A 136 -19.40 0.89 -1.28
N THR A 137 -19.60 -0.38 -0.93
CA THR A 137 -18.96 -1.54 -1.56
C THR A 137 -19.93 -2.26 -2.49
N SER A 138 -19.43 -2.67 -3.64
CA SER A 138 -20.17 -3.37 -4.68
C SER A 138 -20.10 -4.89 -4.57
N GLY A 139 -19.12 -5.42 -3.83
CA GLY A 139 -18.79 -6.84 -3.82
C GLY A 139 -18.07 -7.29 -5.10
N GLU A 140 -17.63 -6.35 -5.93
CA GLU A 140 -16.84 -6.57 -7.14
C GLU A 140 -15.61 -5.64 -7.15
N ILE A 141 -14.55 -6.04 -7.85
CA ILE A 141 -13.36 -5.21 -8.06
C ILE A 141 -13.22 -4.95 -9.56
N GLU A 142 -13.09 -3.68 -9.94
CA GLU A 142 -12.86 -3.26 -11.31
C GLU A 142 -11.46 -3.66 -11.78
N LEU A 143 -11.29 -3.93 -13.07
CA LEU A 143 -10.02 -4.33 -13.66
C LEU A 143 -8.89 -3.31 -13.43
N ARG A 144 -9.18 -2.00 -13.41
CA ARG A 144 -8.18 -0.97 -13.09
C ARG A 144 -7.79 -0.96 -11.62
N GLU A 145 -8.74 -1.18 -10.71
CA GLU A 145 -8.51 -1.30 -9.27
C GLU A 145 -7.67 -2.56 -8.96
N LEU A 146 -8.00 -3.68 -9.62
CA LEU A 146 -7.24 -4.92 -9.55
C LEU A 146 -5.80 -4.76 -10.06
N ALA A 147 -5.63 -4.04 -11.17
CA ALA A 147 -4.33 -3.70 -11.73
C ALA A 147 -3.51 -2.79 -10.79
N ALA A 148 -4.17 -1.77 -10.22
CA ALA A 148 -3.60 -0.87 -9.23
C ALA A 148 -3.05 -1.65 -8.04
N ILE A 149 -3.90 -2.37 -7.30
CA ILE A 149 -3.50 -3.07 -6.08
C ILE A 149 -2.48 -4.21 -6.33
N ALA A 150 -2.42 -4.75 -7.54
CA ALA A 150 -1.45 -5.79 -7.93
C ALA A 150 -0.08 -5.26 -8.39
N ASP A 151 0.12 -3.93 -8.51
CA ASP A 151 1.32 -3.31 -9.10
C ASP A 151 1.56 -3.74 -10.58
N MET A 152 0.47 -3.91 -11.35
CA MET A 152 0.50 -4.44 -12.72
C MET A 152 -0.27 -3.54 -13.66
N SER A 153 0.21 -3.31 -14.89
CA SER A 153 -0.62 -2.61 -15.87
C SER A 153 -1.87 -3.43 -16.22
N VAL A 154 -2.96 -2.75 -16.59
CA VAL A 154 -4.21 -3.39 -17.05
C VAL A 154 -3.95 -4.44 -18.14
N GLN A 155 -3.05 -4.14 -19.08
CA GLN A 155 -2.67 -5.08 -20.12
C GLN A 155 -1.91 -6.29 -19.57
N SER A 156 -1.05 -6.11 -18.56
CA SER A 156 -0.37 -7.23 -17.90
C SER A 156 -1.35 -8.14 -17.17
N VAL A 157 -2.35 -7.56 -16.50
CA VAL A 157 -3.44 -8.33 -15.87
C VAL A 157 -4.19 -9.14 -16.92
N ARG A 158 -4.62 -8.51 -18.02
CA ARG A 158 -5.28 -9.20 -19.15
C ARG A 158 -4.42 -10.34 -19.72
N ASN A 159 -3.13 -10.09 -19.92
CA ASN A 159 -2.17 -11.09 -20.41
C ASN A 159 -1.94 -12.25 -19.43
N ASP A 160 -2.03 -12.00 -18.13
CA ASP A 160 -1.90 -13.04 -17.10
C ASP A 160 -3.14 -13.93 -17.05
N ILE A 161 -4.33 -13.31 -17.08
CA ILE A 161 -5.62 -14.00 -17.10
C ILE A 161 -5.75 -14.87 -18.35
N SER A 162 -5.34 -14.37 -19.52
CA SER A 162 -5.42 -15.14 -20.76
C SER A 162 -4.52 -16.37 -20.79
N LYS A 163 -3.39 -16.35 -20.07
CA LYS A 163 -2.47 -17.49 -19.92
C LYS A 163 -2.98 -18.52 -18.90
N ASN A 164 -3.64 -18.06 -17.84
CA ASN A 164 -4.18 -18.90 -16.78
C ASN A 164 -5.69 -19.08 -16.95
N ALA A 165 -6.10 -20.01 -17.82
CA ALA A 165 -7.50 -20.27 -18.22
C ALA A 165 -8.51 -20.58 -17.09
N LYS A 166 -8.09 -20.56 -15.82
CA LYS A 166 -8.93 -20.87 -14.64
C LYS A 166 -8.93 -19.80 -13.54
N SER A 167 -8.23 -18.67 -13.65
CA SER A 167 -7.91 -17.89 -12.44
C SER A 167 -8.86 -16.73 -12.09
N LEU A 168 -9.58 -16.13 -13.03
CA LEU A 168 -10.47 -14.98 -12.78
C LEU A 168 -11.62 -14.91 -13.79
N LYS A 169 -12.85 -14.75 -13.34
CA LYS A 169 -13.99 -14.46 -14.21
C LYS A 169 -14.28 -12.97 -14.17
N PHE A 170 -14.57 -12.41 -15.34
CA PHE A 170 -14.98 -11.03 -15.47
C PHE A 170 -16.39 -10.94 -16.04
N ARG A 171 -17.16 -10.00 -15.51
CA ARG A 171 -18.36 -9.49 -16.16
C ARG A 171 -18.10 -8.09 -16.71
N SER A 172 -18.72 -7.80 -17.84
CA SER A 172 -18.65 -6.47 -18.45
C SER A 172 -19.92 -5.68 -18.11
N SER A 173 -19.74 -4.45 -17.66
CA SER A 173 -20.84 -3.51 -17.39
C SER A 173 -20.37 -2.09 -17.68
N GLY A 174 -21.13 -1.33 -18.49
CA GLY A 174 -20.80 0.06 -18.80
C GLY A 174 -19.41 0.27 -19.44
N GLY A 175 -18.91 -0.69 -20.24
CA GLY A 175 -17.57 -0.63 -20.83
C GLY A 175 -16.41 -0.94 -19.87
N LYS A 176 -16.71 -1.22 -18.61
CA LYS A 176 -15.75 -1.66 -17.58
C LYS A 176 -15.84 -3.17 -17.37
N HIS A 177 -14.81 -3.74 -16.75
CA HIS A 177 -14.74 -5.17 -16.41
C HIS A 177 -14.58 -5.34 -14.91
N TYR A 178 -15.38 -6.21 -14.32
CA TYR A 178 -15.42 -6.46 -12.89
C TYR A 178 -15.27 -7.95 -12.60
N THR A 179 -14.63 -8.27 -11.49
CA THR A 179 -14.54 -9.63 -10.94
C THR A 179 -15.05 -9.64 -9.51
N SER A 180 -15.53 -10.78 -9.01
CA SER A 180 -15.93 -10.88 -7.59
C SER A 180 -14.74 -10.68 -6.65
N VAL A 181 -14.98 -10.12 -5.47
CA VAL A 181 -13.91 -9.93 -4.47
C VAL A 181 -13.23 -11.25 -4.09
N THR A 182 -13.99 -12.35 -4.00
CA THR A 182 -13.43 -13.67 -3.70
C THR A 182 -12.44 -14.16 -4.76
N GLU A 183 -12.78 -14.03 -6.05
CA GLU A 183 -11.88 -14.41 -7.14
C GLU A 183 -10.66 -13.48 -7.20
N ALA A 184 -10.85 -12.17 -7.04
CA ALA A 184 -9.77 -11.20 -6.95
C ALA A 184 -8.78 -11.53 -5.81
N LYS A 185 -9.29 -11.78 -4.60
CA LYS A 185 -8.47 -12.12 -3.43
C LYS A 185 -7.63 -13.38 -3.68
N ASN A 186 -8.23 -14.41 -4.24
CA ASN A 186 -7.52 -15.65 -4.58
C ASN A 186 -6.42 -15.40 -5.60
N TRP A 187 -6.68 -14.62 -6.64
CA TRP A 187 -5.67 -14.30 -7.65
C TRP A 187 -4.55 -13.39 -7.11
N LEU A 188 -4.90 -12.38 -6.30
CA LEU A 188 -3.97 -11.45 -5.65
C LEU A 188 -3.02 -12.16 -4.68
N SER A 189 -3.52 -13.14 -3.92
CA SER A 189 -2.71 -13.92 -2.97
C SER A 189 -1.53 -14.68 -3.59
N GLN A 190 -1.57 -14.90 -4.91
CA GLN A 190 -0.51 -15.58 -5.65
C GLN A 190 0.60 -14.61 -6.12
N ARG A 191 0.49 -13.32 -5.82
CA ARG A 191 1.38 -12.26 -6.32
C ARG A 191 2.30 -11.75 -5.23
N ASN A 192 3.60 -11.72 -5.53
CA ASN A 192 4.60 -11.16 -4.62
C ASN A 192 4.46 -9.64 -4.43
N SER A 193 3.85 -8.94 -5.39
CA SER A 193 3.61 -7.49 -5.33
C SER A 193 2.40 -7.11 -4.49
N PHE A 194 1.43 -8.01 -4.33
CA PHE A 194 0.24 -7.76 -3.54
C PHE A 194 0.55 -7.83 -2.04
N LYS A 195 -0.02 -6.89 -1.29
CA LYS A 195 0.06 -6.87 0.17
C LYS A 195 -1.21 -7.39 0.80
N PRO A 196 -1.15 -8.41 1.66
CA PRO A 196 -2.34 -8.82 2.40
C PRO A 196 -2.76 -7.69 3.35
N THR A 197 -4.05 -7.66 3.67
CA THR A 197 -4.58 -6.75 4.68
C THR A 197 -4.05 -7.17 6.06
N ILE A 198 -3.46 -6.22 6.79
CA ILE A 198 -2.94 -6.40 8.14
C ILE A 198 -3.69 -5.44 9.06
N ASN A 199 -4.59 -6.01 9.88
CA ASN A 199 -5.21 -5.29 10.98
C ASN A 199 -4.25 -5.28 12.17
N PHE A 200 -3.60 -4.14 12.43
CA PHE A 200 -2.60 -4.03 13.50
C PHE A 200 -3.21 -4.14 14.89
N ILE A 201 -4.48 -3.77 15.08
CA ILE A 201 -5.19 -3.94 16.36
C ILE A 201 -5.31 -5.44 16.67
N GLU A 202 -5.87 -6.21 15.74
CA GLU A 202 -6.06 -7.66 15.92
C GLU A 202 -4.72 -8.41 15.96
N LEU A 203 -3.74 -7.97 15.15
CA LEU A 203 -2.37 -8.50 15.22
C LEU A 203 -1.81 -8.31 16.63
N ASN A 204 -1.80 -7.09 17.15
CA ASN A 204 -1.24 -6.77 18.47
C ASN A 204 -1.97 -7.51 19.60
N LYS A 205 -3.31 -7.56 19.55
CA LYS A 205 -4.12 -8.33 20.50
C LYS A 205 -3.70 -9.80 20.52
N ARG A 206 -3.56 -10.41 19.34
CA ARG A 206 -3.17 -11.81 19.20
C ARG A 206 -1.75 -12.07 19.69
N GLU A 207 -0.80 -11.21 19.33
CA GLU A 207 0.60 -11.33 19.79
C GLU A 207 0.72 -11.28 21.32
N GLN A 208 -0.07 -10.42 21.97
CA GLN A 208 -0.10 -10.30 23.42
C GLN A 208 -0.81 -11.48 24.09
N ALA A 209 -1.98 -11.88 23.58
CA ALA A 209 -2.81 -12.93 24.18
C ALA A 209 -2.18 -14.33 24.04
N GLU A 210 -1.56 -14.62 22.90
CA GLU A 210 -1.03 -15.95 22.57
C GLU A 210 0.50 -16.06 22.80
N SER A 211 1.17 -14.97 23.20
CA SER A 211 2.65 -14.90 23.28
C SER A 211 3.33 -15.34 21.97
N LEU A 212 2.75 -14.92 20.84
CA LEU A 212 3.26 -15.18 19.49
C LEU A 212 3.83 -13.89 18.89
N LEU A 213 4.69 -14.05 17.89
CA LEU A 213 5.11 -12.98 17.00
C LEU A 213 4.81 -13.36 15.55
N TYR A 214 4.26 -12.43 14.78
CA TYR A 214 4.04 -12.61 13.35
C TYR A 214 5.31 -12.24 12.57
N ILE A 215 5.95 -13.25 11.99
CA ILE A 215 7.32 -13.19 11.49
C ILE A 215 7.37 -13.59 10.00
N PRO A 216 8.23 -12.94 9.19
CA PRO A 216 8.42 -13.35 7.80
C PRO A 216 9.24 -14.63 7.70
N VAL A 217 8.81 -15.52 6.82
CA VAL A 217 9.43 -16.82 6.54
C VAL A 217 9.88 -16.82 5.08
N ALA A 218 11.14 -17.15 4.83
CA ALA A 218 11.71 -17.28 3.50
C ALA A 218 11.32 -18.62 2.86
N LYS A 219 11.52 -18.75 1.55
CA LYS A 219 11.14 -19.93 0.77
C LYS A 219 11.77 -21.24 1.28
N ASP A 220 12.93 -21.16 1.91
CA ASP A 220 13.62 -22.32 2.47
C ASP A 220 13.22 -22.65 3.91
N GLY A 221 12.16 -22.02 4.43
CA GLY A 221 11.61 -22.26 5.76
C GLY A 221 12.30 -21.50 6.89
N SER A 222 13.42 -20.82 6.62
CA SER A 222 14.02 -19.93 7.62
C SER A 222 13.17 -18.69 7.86
N TYR A 223 13.24 -18.14 9.07
CA TYR A 223 12.43 -17.00 9.45
C TYR A 223 13.25 -15.98 10.25
N PHE A 224 12.76 -14.75 10.31
CA PHE A 224 13.46 -13.66 11.00
C PHE A 224 13.42 -13.86 12.52
N THR A 225 14.59 -14.02 13.13
CA THR A 225 14.78 -14.30 14.58
C THR A 225 15.91 -13.48 15.15
N SER A 226 16.10 -13.53 16.47
CA SER A 226 17.25 -12.91 17.15
C SER A 226 18.61 -13.33 16.56
N LYS A 227 18.72 -14.55 16.03
CA LYS A 227 19.93 -15.06 15.34
C LYS A 227 20.30 -14.31 14.06
N CYS A 228 19.38 -13.49 13.54
CA CYS A 228 19.66 -12.60 12.41
C CYS A 228 20.43 -11.34 12.83
N ARG A 229 20.69 -11.13 14.13
CA ARG A 229 21.46 -10.00 14.62
C ARG A 229 22.92 -10.09 14.17
N MET A 230 23.39 -9.02 13.55
CA MET A 230 24.80 -8.80 13.23
C MET A 230 25.45 -7.91 14.29
N THR A 231 26.75 -7.68 14.20
CA THR A 231 27.49 -6.82 15.15
C THR A 231 26.90 -5.42 15.29
N ARG A 232 26.36 -4.85 14.19
CA ARG A 232 25.73 -3.52 14.17
C ARG A 232 24.21 -3.54 14.39
N GLY A 233 23.63 -4.70 14.69
CA GLY A 233 22.19 -4.88 14.81
C GLY A 233 21.58 -5.70 13.67
N TYR A 234 20.27 -5.54 13.46
CA TYR A 234 19.52 -6.22 12.41
C TYR A 234 19.59 -5.44 11.11
N GLN A 235 20.08 -6.07 10.04
CA GLN A 235 20.14 -5.45 8.72
C GLN A 235 18.96 -5.93 7.87
N VAL A 236 18.05 -5.01 7.54
CA VAL A 236 16.83 -5.26 6.77
C VAL A 236 16.72 -4.27 5.62
N GLY A 237 16.04 -4.61 4.55
CA GLY A 237 15.89 -3.74 3.39
C GLY A 237 16.26 -4.38 2.06
N GLU A 238 16.08 -3.62 0.99
CA GLU A 238 16.55 -3.99 -0.35
C GLU A 238 18.08 -3.98 -0.42
N LYS A 239 18.67 -4.84 -1.26
CA LYS A 239 20.13 -4.87 -1.45
C LYS A 239 20.61 -3.51 -1.95
N GLY A 240 21.53 -2.87 -1.22
CA GLY A 240 22.07 -1.54 -1.51
C GLY A 240 21.32 -0.39 -0.84
N ASN A 241 20.18 -0.66 -0.19
CA ASN A 241 19.42 0.30 0.61
C ASN A 241 18.99 -0.33 1.94
N GLU A 242 19.85 -1.17 2.52
CA GLU A 242 19.60 -1.80 3.81
C GLU A 242 19.72 -0.80 4.97
N GLN A 243 18.79 -0.88 5.91
CA GLN A 243 18.79 -0.13 7.17
C GLN A 243 19.19 -1.04 8.34
N TYR A 244 19.83 -0.44 9.34
CA TYR A 244 20.20 -1.12 10.58
C TYR A 244 19.26 -0.73 11.70
N PHE A 245 18.82 -1.72 12.46
CA PHE A 245 17.98 -1.54 13.64
C PHE A 245 18.62 -2.22 14.84
N GLU A 246 18.64 -1.53 15.97
CA GLU A 246 19.18 -2.08 17.20
C GLU A 246 18.21 -3.07 17.84
N SER A 247 16.91 -2.82 17.78
CA SER A 247 15.89 -3.71 18.34
C SER A 247 15.41 -4.74 17.32
N PHE A 248 15.16 -5.96 17.79
CA PHE A 248 14.49 -6.99 16.98
C PHE A 248 13.10 -6.53 16.56
N ILE A 249 12.36 -5.93 17.49
CA ILE A 249 10.98 -5.50 17.28
C ILE A 249 10.92 -4.36 16.27
N GLU A 250 11.83 -3.40 16.34
CA GLU A 250 11.92 -2.31 15.35
C GLU A 250 12.22 -2.85 13.95
N ALA A 251 13.21 -3.74 13.84
CA ALA A 251 13.56 -4.38 12.57
C ALA A 251 12.38 -5.16 11.99
N ARG A 252 11.69 -5.95 12.82
CA ARG A 252 10.52 -6.73 12.44
C ARG A 252 9.37 -5.82 12.00
N ASN A 253 9.11 -4.75 12.73
CA ASN A 253 8.06 -3.81 12.38
C ASN A 253 8.40 -3.14 11.04
N HIS A 254 9.65 -2.72 10.82
CA HIS A 254 10.08 -2.23 9.52
C HIS A 254 9.83 -3.25 8.38
N LEU A 255 10.09 -4.54 8.61
CA LEU A 255 9.79 -5.58 7.63
C LEU A 255 8.29 -5.69 7.30
N LEU A 256 7.39 -5.46 8.25
CA LEU A 256 5.93 -5.42 8.00
C LEU A 256 5.54 -4.28 7.05
N PHE A 257 6.28 -3.17 7.09
CA PHE A 257 6.04 -2.02 6.24
C PHE A 257 6.63 -2.13 4.83
N MET A 258 7.55 -3.06 4.59
CA MET A 258 8.22 -3.21 3.30
C MET A 258 7.32 -3.80 2.20
N THR A 259 7.43 -3.31 0.96
CA THR A 259 6.79 -3.90 -0.24
C THR A 259 7.22 -5.35 -0.51
N GLN A 260 8.41 -5.73 -0.06
CA GLN A 260 8.79 -7.13 0.08
C GLN A 260 9.77 -7.21 1.24
N ALA A 261 9.38 -7.86 2.34
CA ALA A 261 10.24 -7.99 3.51
C ALA A 261 11.53 -8.72 3.12
N LYS A 262 12.67 -8.06 3.34
CA LYS A 262 14.01 -8.56 3.04
C LYS A 262 14.92 -8.33 4.21
N TRP A 263 15.63 -9.37 4.63
CA TRP A 263 16.53 -9.31 5.78
C TRP A 263 17.77 -10.14 5.54
N ARG A 264 18.82 -9.87 6.31
CA ARG A 264 20.00 -10.72 6.38
C ARG A 264 19.86 -11.80 7.44
N ARG A 265 20.30 -13.01 7.11
CA ARG A 265 20.41 -14.13 8.05
C ARG A 265 21.67 -14.95 7.78
N PRO A 266 22.23 -15.65 8.78
CA PRO A 266 23.33 -16.58 8.57
C PRO A 266 22.86 -17.80 7.74
N ASN A 267 23.72 -18.29 6.85
CA ASN A 267 23.56 -19.59 6.20
C ASN A 267 24.27 -20.69 7.00
N GLU A 268 24.22 -21.95 6.52
CA GLU A 268 24.88 -23.10 7.16
C GLU A 268 26.39 -22.91 7.41
N LYS A 269 27.05 -22.05 6.61
CA LYS A 269 28.47 -21.71 6.75
C LYS A 269 28.72 -20.49 7.65
N GLY A 270 27.68 -19.94 8.29
CA GLY A 270 27.75 -18.73 9.11
C GLY A 270 27.83 -17.41 8.31
N ASN A 271 27.79 -17.46 6.98
CA ASN A 271 27.83 -16.26 6.14
C ASN A 271 26.44 -15.63 6.04
N PHE A 272 26.37 -14.30 6.13
CA PHE A 272 25.10 -13.58 6.07
C PHE A 272 24.68 -13.31 4.63
N GLY A 273 23.53 -13.88 4.23
CA GLY A 273 22.90 -13.65 2.95
C GLY A 273 21.58 -12.89 3.11
N ILE A 274 21.20 -12.13 2.07
CA ILE A 274 19.87 -11.51 2.01
C ILE A 274 18.85 -12.55 1.56
N VAL A 275 17.70 -12.58 2.22
CA VAL A 275 16.54 -13.38 1.82
C VAL A 275 15.31 -12.50 1.71
N SER A 276 14.26 -13.03 1.08
CA SER A 276 12.97 -12.37 0.96
C SER A 276 11.88 -13.23 1.60
N ALA A 277 10.89 -12.58 2.20
CA ALA A 277 9.72 -13.27 2.71
C ALA A 277 8.97 -13.95 1.56
N ALA A 278 8.66 -15.22 1.74
CA ALA A 278 7.74 -15.99 0.92
C ALA A 278 6.35 -16.03 1.56
N GLU A 279 6.29 -16.05 2.90
CA GLU A 279 5.06 -16.03 3.68
C GLU A 279 5.30 -15.38 5.04
N TRP A 280 4.24 -15.21 5.82
CA TRP A 280 4.29 -14.74 7.20
C TRP A 280 3.54 -15.69 8.11
N LYS A 281 4.09 -15.96 9.30
CA LYS A 281 3.52 -16.92 10.25
C LYS A 281 3.59 -16.40 11.67
N PHE A 282 2.61 -16.77 12.49
CA PHE A 282 2.72 -16.64 13.94
C PHE A 282 3.65 -17.72 14.48
N VAL A 283 4.67 -17.31 15.23
CA VAL A 283 5.69 -18.18 15.84
C VAL A 283 5.79 -17.81 17.33
N PRO A 284 5.95 -18.78 18.25
CA PRO A 284 6.12 -18.48 19.67
C PRO A 284 7.22 -17.45 19.93
N LYS A 285 6.91 -16.43 20.73
CA LYS A 285 7.82 -15.32 21.03
C LYS A 285 9.15 -15.83 21.61
N GLU A 286 9.09 -16.85 22.45
CA GLU A 286 10.27 -17.49 23.02
C GLU A 286 11.18 -18.13 21.98
N GLU A 287 10.62 -18.74 20.94
CA GLU A 287 11.38 -19.36 19.85
C GLU A 287 12.08 -18.31 19.00
N VAL A 288 11.39 -17.20 18.71
CA VAL A 288 11.89 -16.10 17.88
C VAL A 288 13.00 -15.32 18.57
N LEU A 289 12.87 -15.12 19.88
CA LEU A 289 13.80 -14.33 20.69
C LEU A 289 14.91 -15.17 21.36
N LYS A 290 14.97 -16.48 21.09
CA LYS A 290 15.98 -17.38 21.66
C LYS A 290 17.37 -17.07 21.12
N ASN A 291 18.26 -16.61 21.99
CA ASN A 291 19.68 -16.44 21.70
C ASN A 291 20.36 -17.79 21.45
#